data_AF-A0A8S2XZ18-F1
#
_entry.id   AF-A0A8S2XZ18-F1
#
_cell.length_a   1.000
_cell.length_b   1.000
_cell.length_c   1.000
_cell.angle_alpha   90.00
_cell.angle_beta   90.00
_cell.angle_gamma   90.00
#
_symmetry.space_group_name_H-M   'P 1'
#
loop_
_entity.id
_entity.type
_entity.pdbx_description
1 polymer ?
#
loop_
_entity_poly.entity_id
_entity_poly.type
_entity_poly.pdbx_seq_one_letter_code
_entity_poly.pdbx_strand_id
1 'polypeptide(L)'
;GDVREKMQSRYISNPEFTYDKVNRASQACGPMVKWARAQLEYADMLHQVEPLRNKLLGLENDASLNKQKADDLIGKIENLERSITKYKSEYAELISEAQAIKTDLNTVEAKVDRSVALLKSLLNEQQRWEQASESFQTQMSTMVKIHC
;
A
#
# COMPACT_ATOMS: atom_id res chain seq x y z
N GLY A 1 17.41 39.00 34.32
CA GLY A 1 17.71 38.53 35.68
C GLY A 1 17.79 39.70 36.65
N ASP A 2 18.79 40.56 36.49
CA ASP A 2 19.21 41.51 37.53
C ASP A 2 18.26 42.70 37.79
N VAL A 3 17.72 43.35 36.74
CA VAL A 3 16.89 44.56 36.90
C VAL A 3 15.52 44.26 37.52
N ARG A 4 14.87 43.16 37.11
CA ARG A 4 13.55 42.75 37.62
C ARG A 4 13.62 42.41 39.10
N GLU A 5 14.61 41.61 39.49
CA GLU A 5 14.80 41.17 40.88
C GLU A 5 15.14 42.35 41.80
N LYS A 6 15.96 43.29 41.33
CA LYS A 6 16.22 44.58 42.02
C LYS A 6 14.95 45.41 42.17
N MET A 7 14.10 45.48 41.15
CA MET A 7 12.85 46.24 41.19
C MET A 7 11.83 45.61 42.15
N GLN A 8 11.72 44.28 42.15
CA GLN A 8 10.82 43.52 43.02
C GLN A 8 11.24 43.66 44.50
N SER A 9 12.52 43.44 44.80
CA SER A 9 13.04 43.41 46.17
C SER A 9 13.12 44.80 46.81
N ARG A 10 13.53 45.83 46.05
CA ARG A 10 13.75 47.17 46.62
C ARG A 10 12.52 48.07 46.60
N TYR A 11 11.63 47.90 45.62
CA TYR A 11 10.51 48.82 45.42
C TYR A 11 9.16 48.13 45.55
N ILE A 12 8.87 47.08 44.78
CA ILE A 12 7.51 46.51 44.77
C ILE A 12 7.14 45.80 46.08
N SER A 13 8.10 45.16 46.74
CA SER A 13 7.89 44.49 48.04
C SER A 13 7.82 45.48 49.22
N ASN A 14 8.11 46.76 48.99
CA ASN A 14 8.06 47.79 50.03
C ASN A 14 6.60 48.27 50.24
N PRO A 15 6.01 48.12 51.44
CA PRO A 15 4.66 48.60 51.76
C PRO A 15 4.47 50.12 51.61
N GLU A 16 5.58 50.87 51.63
CA GLU A 16 5.56 52.32 51.43
C GLU A 16 5.51 52.72 49.95
N PHE A 17 5.84 51.81 49.03
CA PHE A 17 5.89 52.08 47.60
C PHE A 17 4.57 51.71 46.91
N THR A 18 3.48 52.36 47.33
CA THR A 18 2.14 52.18 46.76
C THR A 18 1.75 53.34 45.86
N TYR A 19 0.83 53.08 44.92
CA TYR A 19 0.32 54.11 44.02
C TYR A 19 -0.17 55.34 44.80
N ASP A 20 -0.98 55.16 45.84
CA ASP A 20 -1.57 56.27 46.58
C ASP A 20 -0.53 57.13 47.29
N LYS A 21 0.53 56.53 47.84
CA LYS A 21 1.63 57.24 48.50
C LYS A 21 2.50 58.00 47.50
N VAL A 22 2.84 57.38 46.36
CA VAL A 22 3.65 58.03 45.31
C VAL A 22 2.86 59.12 44.59
N ASN A 23 1.58 58.89 44.31
CA ASN A 23 0.69 59.86 43.65
C ASN A 23 0.43 61.09 44.54
N ARG A 24 0.37 60.89 45.87
CA ARG A 24 0.27 61.98 46.85
C ARG A 24 1.55 62.82 46.91
N ALA A 25 2.71 62.20 46.80
CA ALA A 25 4.00 62.89 46.75
C ALA A 25 4.24 63.59 45.39
N SER A 26 3.79 63.00 44.29
CA SER A 26 3.85 63.57 42.94
C SER A 26 2.79 62.95 42.01
N GLN A 27 1.90 63.80 41.50
CA GLN A 27 0.82 63.39 40.59
C GLN A 27 1.35 62.87 39.25
N ALA A 28 2.52 63.35 38.79
CA ALA A 28 3.16 62.87 37.56
C ALA A 28 3.79 61.47 37.72
N CYS A 29 4.26 61.14 38.93
CA CYS A 29 4.95 59.88 39.21
C CYS A 29 3.99 58.73 39.56
N GLY A 30 2.77 59.02 40.02
CA GLY A 30 1.75 58.00 40.31
C GLY A 30 1.47 57.04 39.14
N PRO A 31 1.10 57.56 37.94
CA PRO A 31 0.88 56.72 36.75
C PRO A 31 2.10 55.89 36.35
N MET A 32 3.31 56.41 36.53
CA MET A 32 4.55 55.69 36.20
C MET A 32 4.73 54.45 37.08
N VAL A 33 4.38 54.52 38.37
CA VAL A 33 4.44 53.36 39.28
C VAL A 33 3.42 52.30 38.90
N LYS A 34 2.20 52.70 38.51
CA LYS A 34 1.20 51.76 37.97
C LYS A 34 1.70 51.06 36.72
N TRP A 35 2.27 51.81 35.78
CA TRP A 35 2.84 51.24 34.56
C TRP A 35 4.00 50.28 34.88
N ALA A 36 4.93 50.67 35.76
CA ALA A 36 6.06 49.82 36.13
C ALA A 36 5.63 48.51 36.80
N ARG A 37 4.61 48.54 37.67
CA ARG A 37 4.02 47.32 38.26
C ARG A 37 3.41 46.42 37.18
N ALA A 38 2.62 46.99 36.28
CA ALA A 38 2.03 46.24 35.18
C ALA A 38 3.10 45.62 34.24
N GLN A 39 4.22 46.31 34.00
CA GLN A 39 5.34 45.76 33.23
C GLN A 39 6.00 44.56 33.91
N LEU A 40 6.16 44.59 35.24
CA LEU A 40 6.75 43.48 36.00
C LEU A 40 5.81 42.27 36.02
N GLU A 41 4.52 42.48 36.30
CA GLU A 41 3.49 41.43 36.26
C GLU A 41 3.39 40.80 34.86
N TYR A 42 3.41 41.63 33.81
CA TYR A 42 3.42 41.14 32.43
C TYR A 42 4.68 40.32 32.12
N ALA A 43 5.86 40.76 32.57
CA ALA A 43 7.10 40.02 32.37
C ALA A 43 7.10 38.65 33.06
N ASP A 44 6.53 38.56 34.26
CA ASP A 44 6.39 37.29 34.99
C ASP A 44 5.40 36.35 34.29
N MET A 45 4.26 36.88 33.84
CA MET A 45 3.28 36.11 33.06
C MET A 45 3.86 35.64 31.72
N LEU A 46 4.61 36.50 31.02
CA LEU A 46 5.25 36.18 29.76
C LEU A 46 6.23 35.01 29.93
N HIS A 47 7.04 35.02 31.00
CA HIS A 47 7.99 33.94 31.30
C HIS A 47 7.31 32.58 31.54
N GLN A 48 6.06 32.58 32.03
CA GLN A 48 5.27 31.36 32.20
C GLN A 48 4.57 30.93 30.91
N VAL A 49 4.07 31.87 30.13
CA VAL A 49 3.27 31.61 28.92
C VAL A 49 4.14 31.27 27.71
N GLU A 50 5.32 31.86 27.57
CA GLU A 50 6.26 31.62 26.47
C GLU A 50 6.64 30.14 26.28
N PRO A 51 7.05 29.37 27.31
CA PRO A 51 7.36 27.95 27.13
C PRO A 51 6.14 27.13 26.72
N LEU A 52 4.94 27.49 27.20
CA LEU A 52 3.70 26.82 26.82
C LEU A 52 3.35 27.09 25.35
N ARG A 53 3.53 28.34 24.88
CA ARG A 53 3.35 28.70 23.46
C ARG A 53 4.33 27.96 22.57
N ASN A 54 5.60 27.91 22.95
CA ASN A 54 6.62 27.18 22.19
C ASN A 54 6.32 25.69 22.11
N LYS A 55 5.86 25.09 23.22
CA LYS A 55 5.43 23.69 23.24
C LYS A 55 4.21 23.44 22.37
N LEU A 56 3.22 24.32 22.42
CA LEU A 56 2.00 24.23 21.61
C LEU A 56 2.34 24.30 20.12
N LEU A 57 3.18 25.26 19.72
CA LEU A 57 3.65 25.39 18.34
C LEU A 57 4.42 24.15 17.87
N GLY A 58 5.25 23.56 18.72
CA GLY A 58 5.92 22.28 18.43
C GLY A 58 4.92 21.14 18.18
N LEU A 59 3.94 20.99 19.08
CA LEU A 59 2.91 19.96 18.95
C LEU A 59 2.03 20.15 17.70
N GLU A 60 1.68 21.38 17.35
CA GLU A 60 0.92 21.69 16.14
C GLU A 60 1.70 21.34 14.87
N ASN A 61 3.01 21.65 14.84
CA ASN A 61 3.87 21.25 13.74
C ASN A 61 3.99 19.73 13.62
N ASP A 62 4.22 19.03 14.74
CA ASP A 62 4.31 17.57 14.76
C ASP A 62 2.99 16.92 14.30
N ALA A 63 1.84 17.44 14.76
CA ALA A 63 0.53 16.98 14.33
C ALA A 63 0.30 17.19 12.83
N SER A 64 0.70 18.36 12.30
CA SER A 64 0.62 18.66 10.87
C SER A 64 1.49 17.72 10.03
N LEU A 65 2.73 17.49 10.43
CA LEU A 65 3.63 16.55 9.77
C LEU A 65 3.11 15.12 9.82
N ASN A 66 2.55 14.71 10.97
CA ASN A 66 2.00 13.37 11.11
C ASN A 66 0.75 13.18 10.24
N LYS A 67 -0.09 14.21 10.10
CA LYS A 67 -1.24 14.19 9.19
C LYS A 67 -0.80 14.04 7.74
N GLN A 68 0.19 14.81 7.28
CA GLN A 68 0.74 14.68 5.93
C GLN A 68 1.29 13.27 5.67
N LYS A 69 2.03 12.71 6.63
CA LYS A 69 2.52 11.33 6.54
C LYS A 69 1.38 10.31 6.47
N ALA A 70 0.30 10.52 7.22
CA ALA A 70 -0.87 9.65 7.17
C ALA A 70 -1.55 9.72 5.79
N ASP A 71 -1.73 10.92 5.24
CA ASP A 71 -2.32 11.12 3.91
C ASP A 71 -1.46 10.46 2.81
N ASP A 72 -0.13 10.59 2.89
CA ASP A 72 0.81 9.92 1.98
C ASP A 72 0.72 8.39 2.08
N LEU A 73 0.60 7.84 3.29
CA LEU A 73 0.46 6.40 3.52
C LEU A 73 -0.87 5.88 2.98
N ILE A 74 -1.97 6.61 3.17
CA ILE A 74 -3.28 6.28 2.60
C ILE A 74 -3.17 6.23 1.07
N GLY A 75 -2.56 7.23 0.44
CA GLY A 75 -2.33 7.24 -1.01
C GLY A 75 -1.49 6.05 -1.49
N LYS A 76 -0.49 5.63 -0.72
CA LYS A 76 0.30 4.41 -1.02
C LYS A 76 -0.54 3.15 -0.90
N ILE A 77 -1.39 3.03 0.13
CA ILE A 77 -2.29 1.89 0.32
C ILE A 77 -3.23 1.77 -0.88
N GLU A 78 -3.88 2.86 -1.28
CA GLU A 78 -4.78 2.84 -2.45
C GLU A 78 -4.08 2.42 -3.74
N ASN A 79 -2.84 2.89 -3.96
CA ASN A 79 -2.04 2.48 -5.11
C ASN A 79 -1.71 0.99 -5.09
N LEU A 80 -1.37 0.45 -3.92
CA LEU A 80 -1.10 -0.98 -3.75
C LEU A 80 -2.37 -1.81 -3.96
N GLU A 81 -3.51 -1.39 -3.42
CA GLU A 81 -4.80 -2.07 -3.61
C GLU A 81 -5.25 -2.09 -5.07
N ARG A 82 -5.07 -0.97 -5.80
CA ARG A 82 -5.29 -0.92 -7.26
C ARG A 82 -4.40 -1.93 -8.00
N SER A 83 -3.11 -1.98 -7.63
CA SER A 83 -2.15 -2.89 -8.26
C SER A 83 -2.49 -4.35 -7.97
N ILE A 84 -2.86 -4.69 -6.72
CA ILE A 84 -3.31 -6.03 -6.34
C ILE A 84 -4.55 -6.44 -7.12
N THR A 85 -5.52 -5.54 -7.28
CA THR A 85 -6.76 -5.82 -8.02
C THR A 85 -6.46 -6.11 -9.48
N LYS A 86 -5.59 -5.30 -10.10
CA LYS A 86 -5.11 -5.53 -11.47
C LYS A 86 -4.43 -6.90 -11.60
N TYR A 87 -3.46 -7.21 -10.74
CA TYR A 87 -2.75 -8.49 -10.79
C TYR A 87 -3.67 -9.68 -10.54
N LYS A 88 -4.70 -9.56 -9.71
CA LYS A 88 -5.71 -10.62 -9.54
C LYS A 88 -6.51 -10.86 -10.82
N SER A 89 -6.86 -9.81 -11.56
CA SER A 89 -7.55 -9.94 -12.85
C SER A 89 -6.67 -10.62 -13.89
N GLU A 90 -5.43 -10.13 -14.06
CA GLU A 90 -4.46 -10.70 -15.00
C GLU A 90 -4.16 -12.18 -14.68
N TYR A 91 -4.07 -12.51 -13.39
CA TYR A 91 -3.84 -13.89 -12.97
C TYR A 91 -5.03 -14.80 -13.29
N ALA A 92 -6.27 -14.33 -13.14
CA ALA A 92 -7.46 -15.08 -13.50
C ALA A 92 -7.55 -15.32 -15.02
N GLU A 93 -7.19 -14.33 -15.83
CA GLU A 93 -7.09 -14.45 -17.29
C GLU A 93 -6.06 -15.52 -17.68
N LEU A 94 -4.85 -15.46 -17.12
CA LEU A 94 -3.80 -16.44 -17.36
C LEU A 94 -4.21 -17.87 -16.96
N ILE A 95 -4.94 -18.03 -15.85
CA ILE A 95 -5.48 -19.34 -15.47
C ILE A 95 -6.48 -19.84 -16.52
N SER A 96 -7.37 -18.98 -16.99
CA SER A 96 -8.35 -19.33 -18.03
C SER A 96 -7.67 -19.75 -19.33
N GLU A 97 -6.64 -19.01 -19.76
CA GLU A 97 -5.84 -19.34 -20.94
C GLU A 97 -5.12 -20.68 -20.78
N ALA A 98 -4.45 -20.90 -19.64
CA ALA A 98 -3.77 -22.16 -19.37
C ALA A 98 -4.74 -23.36 -19.38
N GLN A 99 -5.95 -23.18 -18.84
CA GLN A 99 -6.97 -24.22 -18.85
C GLN A 99 -7.54 -24.49 -20.24
N ALA A 100 -7.68 -23.45 -21.08
CA ALA A 100 -8.07 -23.61 -22.48
C ALA A 100 -7.02 -24.42 -23.25
N ILE A 101 -5.74 -24.05 -23.14
CA ILE A 101 -4.62 -24.76 -23.77
C ILE A 101 -4.59 -26.22 -23.31
N LYS A 102 -4.78 -26.48 -22.02
CA LYS A 102 -4.83 -27.85 -21.47
C LYS A 102 -5.98 -28.66 -22.08
N THR A 103 -7.13 -28.04 -22.29
CA THR A 103 -8.31 -28.70 -22.87
C THR A 103 -8.08 -29.03 -24.35
N ASP A 104 -7.45 -28.11 -25.09
CA ASP A 104 -7.07 -28.33 -26.48
C ASP A 104 -6.03 -29.45 -26.61
N LEU A 105 -5.04 -29.48 -25.70
CA LEU A 105 -4.03 -30.54 -25.65
C LEU A 105 -4.70 -31.91 -25.47
N ASN A 106 -5.58 -32.06 -24.48
CA ASN A 106 -6.32 -33.31 -24.24
C ASN A 106 -7.15 -33.72 -25.47
N THR A 107 -7.72 -32.75 -26.19
CA THR A 107 -8.50 -33.01 -27.40
C THR A 107 -7.61 -33.51 -28.54
N VAL A 108 -6.42 -32.92 -28.71
CA VAL A 108 -5.44 -33.35 -29.70
C VAL A 108 -4.90 -34.74 -29.36
N GLU A 109 -4.57 -35.00 -28.10
CA GLU A 109 -4.12 -36.30 -27.61
C GLU A 109 -5.16 -37.39 -27.94
N ALA A 110 -6.44 -37.15 -27.63
CA ALA A 110 -7.52 -38.09 -27.97
C ALA A 110 -7.70 -38.30 -29.49
N LYS A 111 -7.33 -37.34 -30.33
CA LYS A 111 -7.33 -37.51 -31.80
C LYS A 111 -6.14 -38.35 -32.25
N VAL A 112 -4.97 -38.14 -31.64
CA VAL A 112 -3.75 -38.91 -31.93
C VAL A 112 -3.97 -40.37 -31.55
N ASP A 113 -4.49 -40.65 -30.35
CA ASP A 113 -4.75 -42.02 -29.89
C ASP A 113 -5.70 -42.78 -30.82
N ARG A 114 -6.77 -42.13 -31.28
CA ARG A 114 -7.70 -42.70 -32.26
C ARG A 114 -7.03 -42.98 -33.60
N SER A 115 -6.17 -42.08 -34.06
CA SER A 115 -5.43 -42.24 -35.33
C SER A 115 -4.44 -43.40 -35.24
N VAL A 116 -3.75 -43.54 -34.10
CA VAL A 116 -2.84 -44.67 -33.84
C VAL A 116 -3.60 -46.00 -33.78
N ALA A 117 -4.75 -46.04 -33.11
CA ALA A 117 -5.60 -47.23 -33.07
C ALA A 117 -6.10 -47.63 -34.47
N LEU A 118 -6.53 -46.65 -35.28
CA LEU A 118 -6.94 -46.88 -36.66
C LEU A 118 -5.80 -47.43 -37.52
N LEU A 119 -4.60 -46.84 -37.43
CA LEU A 119 -3.42 -47.32 -38.16
C LEU A 119 -3.10 -48.78 -37.81
N LYS A 120 -3.16 -49.15 -36.53
CA LYS A 120 -2.97 -50.55 -36.11
C LYS A 120 -4.03 -51.47 -36.73
N SER A 121 -5.30 -51.06 -36.74
CA SER A 121 -6.38 -51.83 -37.37
C SER A 121 -6.19 -51.99 -38.87
N LEU A 122 -5.76 -50.92 -39.56
CA LEU A 122 -5.53 -50.95 -41.01
C LEU A 122 -4.35 -51.85 -41.39
N LEU A 123 -3.27 -51.85 -40.61
CA LEU A 123 -2.15 -52.76 -40.82
C LEU A 123 -2.58 -54.23 -40.66
N ASN A 124 -3.43 -54.53 -39.68
CA ASN A 124 -3.99 -55.87 -39.50
C ASN A 124 -4.90 -56.28 -40.66
N GLU A 125 -5.74 -55.38 -41.18
CA GLU A 125 -6.57 -55.63 -42.37
C GLU A 125 -5.71 -55.85 -43.63
N GLN A 126 -4.66 -55.04 -43.83
CA GLN A 126 -3.71 -55.22 -44.93
C GLN A 126 -3.09 -56.62 -44.90
N GLN A 127 -2.55 -57.04 -43.75
CA GLN A 127 -1.93 -58.35 -43.61
C GLN A 127 -2.95 -59.48 -43.87
N ARG A 128 -4.21 -59.32 -43.43
CA ARG A 128 -5.29 -60.26 -43.75
C ARG A 128 -5.58 -60.33 -45.25
N TRP A 129 -5.64 -59.19 -45.95
CA TRP A 129 -5.89 -59.16 -47.39
C TRP A 129 -4.74 -59.76 -48.20
N GLU A 130 -3.49 -59.53 -47.80
CA GLU A 130 -2.32 -60.18 -48.39
C GLU A 130 -2.39 -61.71 -48.25
N GLN A 131 -2.66 -62.22 -47.05
CA GLN A 131 -2.84 -63.66 -46.80
C GLN A 131 -4.01 -64.25 -47.60
N ALA A 132 -5.14 -63.55 -47.68
CA ALA A 132 -6.29 -64.00 -48.47
C ALA A 132 -5.97 -64.04 -49.96
N SER A 133 -5.23 -63.05 -50.47
CA SER A 133 -4.77 -62.99 -51.86
C SER A 133 -3.84 -64.15 -52.20
N GLU A 134 -2.84 -64.43 -51.34
CA GLU A 134 -1.93 -65.59 -51.52
C GLU A 134 -2.68 -66.93 -51.48
N SER A 135 -3.63 -67.08 -50.55
CA SER A 135 -4.48 -68.28 -50.46
C SER A 135 -5.31 -68.48 -51.72
N PHE A 136 -5.93 -67.41 -52.23
CA PHE A 136 -6.71 -67.45 -53.47
C PHE A 136 -5.84 -67.84 -54.68
N GLN A 137 -4.63 -67.30 -54.78
CA GLN A 137 -3.68 -67.63 -55.85
C GLN A 137 -3.25 -69.11 -55.78
N THR A 138 -3.06 -69.62 -54.56
CA THR A 138 -2.76 -71.05 -54.31
C THR A 138 -3.94 -71.95 -54.73
N GLN A 139 -5.17 -71.59 -54.35
CA GLN A 139 -6.38 -72.32 -54.74
C GLN A 139 -6.56 -72.34 -56.26
N MET A 140 -6.38 -71.20 -56.93
CA MET A 140 -6.46 -71.08 -58.39
C MET A 140 -5.44 -71.99 -59.09
N SER A 141 -4.19 -72.02 -58.61
CA SER A 141 -3.15 -72.91 -59.16
C SER A 141 -3.48 -74.40 -58.99
N THR A 142 -4.19 -74.74 -57.92
CA THR A 142 -4.58 -76.13 -57.61
C THR A 142 -5.74 -76.56 -58.49
N MET A 143 -6.71 -75.69 -58.76
CA MET A 143 -7.81 -76.00 -59.69
C MET A 143 -7.33 -76.19 -61.12
N VAL A 144 -6.40 -75.36 -61.61
CA VAL A 144 -5.83 -75.51 -62.95
C VAL A 144 -5.07 -76.83 -63.10
N LYS A 145 -4.40 -77.31 -62.04
CA LYS A 145 -3.70 -78.61 -62.05
C LYS A 145 -4.60 -79.84 -62.02
N ILE A 146 -5.87 -79.71 -61.61
CA ILE A 146 -6.84 -80.82 -61.53
C ILE A 146 -7.64 -80.95 -62.85
N HIS A 147 -7.61 -79.92 -63.71
CA HIS A 147 -8.40 -79.87 -64.95
C HIS A 147 -7.59 -80.08 -66.25
N CYS A 148 -6.30 -80.40 -66.14
CA CYS A 148 -5.44 -80.91 -67.22
C CYS A 148 -5.01 -82.34 -66.87
#